data_AF-A0A0C7B0S7-F1
#
_entry.id   AF-A0A0C7B0S7-F1
#
_cell.length_a   1.000
_cell.length_b   1.000
_cell.length_c   1.000
_cell.angle_alpha   90.00
_cell.angle_beta   90.00
_cell.angle_gamma   90.00
#
_symmetry.space_group_name_H-M   'P 1'
#
loop_
_entity.id
_entity.type
_entity.pdbx_description
1 polymer ?
#
loop_
_entity_poly.entity_id
_entity_poly.type
_entity_poly.pdbx_seq_one_letter_code
_entity_poly.pdbx_strand_id
1 'polypeptide(L)'
;MSTPLLSNETAQTIGAAATSIANDARFSFLQKFREERLSNLRPLGDFFDKNRMSFTTSFHTISQRWNYNLQYFSANYLLIVLALSIYAIITSWWLLFTIGFIAGGFYVISRLDGPVTIGNTVLSPSSLYGIYAGASIILLLFSGATGAIFWIIGAAAILILGHAAIIEPGLEGEFSADGQV
;
A
#
# COMPACT_ATOMS: atom_id res chain seq x y z
N MET A 1 -44.47 15.02 21.44
CA MET A 1 -44.04 13.63 21.17
C MET A 1 -43.42 13.60 19.79
N SER A 2 -42.10 13.55 19.69
CA SER A 2 -41.36 13.43 18.43
C SER A 2 -41.01 11.96 18.21
N THR A 3 -41.63 11.33 17.23
CA THR A 3 -41.34 9.97 16.78
C THR A 3 -39.96 9.92 16.12
N PRO A 4 -39.08 8.97 16.48
CA PRO A 4 -37.82 8.77 15.75
C PRO A 4 -38.12 8.13 14.38
N LEU A 5 -37.68 8.75 13.28
CA LEU A 5 -37.98 8.36 11.90
C LEU A 5 -37.10 7.21 11.33
N LEU A 6 -36.32 6.52 12.15
CA LEU A 6 -35.65 5.28 11.77
C LEU A 6 -35.72 4.30 12.95
N SER A 7 -36.28 3.11 12.71
CA SER A 7 -36.18 1.99 13.66
C SER A 7 -34.74 1.52 13.72
N ASN A 8 -34.25 1.18 14.91
CA ASN A 8 -32.85 0.76 15.13
C ASN A 8 -32.44 -0.41 14.19
N GLU A 9 -33.40 -1.29 13.85
CA GLU A 9 -33.21 -2.37 12.88
C GLU A 9 -32.91 -1.90 11.46
N THR A 10 -33.55 -0.82 10.98
CA THR A 10 -33.28 -0.29 9.63
C THR A 10 -31.88 0.31 9.53
N ALA A 11 -31.43 1.02 10.56
CA ALA A 11 -30.05 1.55 10.63
C ALA A 11 -28.99 0.43 10.68
N GLN A 12 -29.26 -0.64 11.43
CA GLN A 12 -28.35 -1.78 11.58
C GLN A 12 -28.27 -2.63 10.29
N THR A 13 -29.39 -2.80 9.59
CA THR A 13 -29.47 -3.51 8.30
C THR A 13 -28.74 -2.76 7.19
N ILE A 14 -28.88 -1.42 7.14
CA ILE A 14 -28.17 -0.58 6.17
C ILE A 14 -26.66 -0.58 6.44
N GLY A 15 -26.24 -0.55 7.72
CA GLY A 15 -24.83 -0.65 8.11
C GLY A 15 -24.20 -2.02 7.77
N ALA A 16 -24.93 -3.11 8.01
CA ALA A 16 -24.47 -4.46 7.66
C ALA A 16 -24.36 -4.65 6.14
N ALA A 17 -25.35 -4.16 5.38
CA ALA A 17 -25.32 -4.17 3.92
C ALA A 17 -24.14 -3.36 3.36
N ALA A 18 -23.92 -2.14 3.85
CA ALA A 18 -22.78 -1.30 3.45
C ALA A 18 -21.43 -1.98 3.72
N THR A 19 -21.31 -2.70 4.85
CA THR A 19 -20.09 -3.43 5.22
C THR A 19 -19.86 -4.64 4.33
N SER A 20 -20.91 -5.39 3.98
CA SER A 20 -20.82 -6.52 3.05
C SER A 20 -20.42 -6.09 1.64
N ILE A 21 -21.02 -5.01 1.12
CA ILE A 21 -20.68 -4.44 -0.19
C ILE A 21 -19.23 -3.92 -0.22
N ALA A 22 -18.77 -3.27 0.84
CA ALA A 22 -17.40 -2.82 0.95
C ALA A 22 -16.40 -4.00 1.01
N ASN A 23 -16.76 -5.09 1.68
CA ASN A 23 -15.93 -6.30 1.73
C ASN A 23 -15.89 -7.02 0.37
N ASP A 24 -17.02 -7.16 -0.31
CA ASP A 24 -17.09 -7.78 -1.65
C ASP A 24 -16.32 -6.95 -2.69
N ALA A 25 -16.42 -5.62 -2.61
CA ALA A 25 -15.61 -4.73 -3.42
C ALA A 25 -14.11 -4.96 -3.15
N ARG A 26 -13.68 -4.93 -1.88
CA ARG A 26 -12.27 -5.17 -1.51
C ARG A 26 -11.76 -6.53 -1.99
N PHE A 27 -12.54 -7.60 -1.82
CA PHE A 27 -12.16 -8.94 -2.26
C PHE A 27 -12.05 -9.03 -3.78
N SER A 28 -13.01 -8.48 -4.52
CA SER A 28 -12.97 -8.46 -5.99
C SER A 28 -11.82 -7.59 -6.52
N PHE A 29 -11.49 -6.47 -5.86
CA PHE A 29 -10.30 -5.67 -6.17
C PHE A 29 -9.00 -6.45 -5.93
N LEU A 30 -8.89 -7.16 -4.80
CA LEU A 30 -7.72 -7.98 -4.50
C LEU A 30 -7.58 -9.15 -5.47
N GLN A 31 -8.69 -9.79 -5.85
CA GLN A 31 -8.67 -10.87 -6.82
C GLN A 31 -8.25 -10.38 -8.20
N LYS A 32 -8.82 -9.27 -8.68
CA LYS A 32 -8.41 -8.63 -9.94
C LYS A 32 -6.95 -8.20 -9.91
N PHE A 33 -6.52 -7.56 -8.83
CA PHE A 33 -5.12 -7.16 -8.67
C PHE A 33 -4.18 -8.36 -8.65
N ARG A 34 -4.57 -9.46 -7.99
CA ARG A 34 -3.82 -10.70 -7.97
C ARG A 34 -3.75 -11.31 -9.36
N GLU A 35 -4.87 -11.40 -10.06
CA GLU A 35 -4.95 -11.99 -11.40
C GLU A 35 -4.17 -11.14 -12.42
N GLU A 36 -4.32 -9.82 -12.43
CA GLU A 36 -3.62 -8.92 -13.37
C GLU A 36 -2.13 -8.75 -13.05
N ARG A 37 -1.73 -8.68 -11.77
CA ARG A 37 -0.33 -8.42 -11.40
C ARG A 37 0.50 -9.68 -11.23
N LEU A 38 -0.08 -10.78 -10.74
CA LEU A 38 0.66 -12.04 -10.62
C LEU A 38 0.74 -12.81 -11.94
N SER A 39 -0.25 -12.67 -12.85
CA SER A 39 -0.14 -13.27 -14.20
C SER A 39 0.91 -12.58 -15.07
N ASN A 40 1.19 -11.30 -14.79
CA ASN A 40 2.22 -10.50 -15.47
C ASN A 40 3.59 -10.55 -14.78
N LEU A 41 3.81 -11.44 -13.81
CA LEU A 41 5.14 -11.63 -13.24
C LEU A 41 6.08 -12.18 -14.32
N ARG A 42 7.01 -11.34 -14.77
CA ARG A 42 8.02 -11.74 -15.74
C ARG A 42 9.10 -12.58 -15.04
N PRO A 43 9.62 -13.64 -15.69
CA PRO A 43 10.66 -14.48 -15.12
C PRO A 43 11.83 -13.63 -14.61
N LEU A 44 12.28 -13.90 -13.38
CA LEU A 44 13.40 -13.16 -12.77
C LEU A 44 14.69 -13.25 -13.60
N GLY A 45 14.83 -14.30 -14.43
CA GLY A 45 15.95 -14.44 -15.36
C GLY A 45 15.99 -13.35 -16.44
N ASP A 46 14.84 -12.87 -16.91
CA ASP A 46 14.75 -11.77 -17.88
C ASP A 46 14.94 -10.41 -17.21
N PHE A 47 14.49 -10.28 -15.95
CA PHE A 47 14.73 -9.10 -15.13
C PHE A 47 16.22 -8.90 -14.79
N PHE A 48 17.01 -9.97 -14.68
CA PHE A 48 18.45 -9.89 -14.43
C PHE A 48 19.30 -10.29 -15.63
N ASP A 49 18.78 -10.19 -16.85
CA ASP A 49 19.55 -10.53 -18.05
C ASP A 49 20.72 -9.56 -18.24
N LYS A 50 21.92 -10.04 -17.88
CA LYS A 50 23.17 -9.28 -17.97
C LYS A 50 23.57 -8.97 -19.40
N ASN A 51 23.05 -9.71 -20.39
CA ASN A 51 23.38 -9.48 -21.80
C ASN A 51 22.64 -8.26 -22.37
N ARG A 52 21.53 -7.85 -21.75
CA ARG A 52 20.72 -6.68 -22.12
C ARG A 52 21.10 -5.41 -21.35
N MET A 53 22.10 -5.49 -20.47
CA MET A 53 22.58 -4.35 -19.71
C MET A 53 23.53 -3.53 -20.58
N SER A 54 23.11 -2.33 -20.96
CA SER A 54 23.99 -1.39 -21.65
C SER A 54 23.90 0.00 -21.04
N PHE A 55 25.05 0.61 -20.82
CA PHE A 55 25.11 1.98 -20.32
C PHE A 55 25.04 2.95 -21.49
N THR A 56 24.10 3.89 -21.41
CA THR A 56 23.95 4.97 -22.40
C THR A 56 24.05 6.32 -21.71
N THR A 57 24.70 7.28 -22.37
CA THR A 57 24.83 8.67 -21.89
C THR A 57 23.69 9.56 -22.42
N SER A 58 22.88 9.06 -23.37
CA SER A 58 21.79 9.82 -24.00
C SER A 58 20.53 9.83 -23.14
N PHE A 59 20.12 11.03 -22.68
CA PHE A 59 18.88 11.20 -21.92
C PHE A 59 17.63 10.78 -22.72
N HIS A 60 17.63 10.97 -24.04
CA HIS A 60 16.52 10.56 -24.90
C HIS A 60 16.31 9.05 -24.84
N THR A 61 17.39 8.27 -24.93
CA THR A 61 17.35 6.81 -24.85
C THR A 61 16.93 6.35 -23.45
N ILE A 62 17.39 7.01 -22.38
CA ILE A 62 16.97 6.69 -21.01
C ILE A 62 15.46 6.89 -20.83
N SER A 63 14.91 8.00 -21.34
CA SER A 63 13.47 8.27 -21.27
C SER A 63 12.66 7.19 -22.00
N GLN A 64 13.08 6.76 -23.19
CA GLN A 64 12.43 5.67 -23.91
C GLN A 64 12.48 4.35 -23.12
N ARG A 65 13.65 4.02 -22.54
CA ARG A 65 13.83 2.85 -21.69
C ARG A 65 12.93 2.88 -20.45
N TRP A 66 12.76 4.04 -19.81
CA TRP A 66 11.82 4.17 -18.70
C TRP A 66 10.38 3.90 -19.12
N ASN A 67 9.92 4.51 -20.22
CA ASN A 67 8.54 4.33 -20.68
C ASN A 67 8.21 2.85 -20.96
N TYR A 68 9.14 2.12 -21.59
CA TYR A 68 8.97 0.70 -21.87
C TYR A 68 9.14 -0.17 -20.61
N ASN A 69 10.29 -0.07 -19.93
CA ASN A 69 10.67 -0.99 -18.86
C ASN A 69 9.78 -0.85 -17.62
N LEU A 70 9.34 0.37 -17.27
CA LEU A 70 8.45 0.59 -16.11
C LEU A 70 7.11 -0.12 -16.27
N GLN A 71 6.58 -0.17 -17.50
CA GLN A 71 5.37 -0.91 -17.82
C GLN A 71 5.63 -2.42 -17.91
N TYR A 72 6.71 -2.79 -18.61
CA TYR A 72 7.08 -4.18 -18.86
C TYR A 72 7.38 -4.99 -17.59
N PHE A 73 8.13 -4.40 -16.64
CA PHE A 73 8.52 -5.03 -15.37
C PHE A 73 7.71 -4.53 -14.16
N SER A 74 6.51 -3.97 -14.38
CA SER A 74 5.68 -3.35 -13.34
C SER A 74 5.34 -4.26 -12.15
N ALA A 75 5.22 -5.56 -12.36
CA ALA A 75 4.98 -6.55 -11.31
C ALA A 75 6.26 -6.82 -10.48
N ASN A 76 7.41 -6.96 -11.13
CA ASN A 76 8.71 -7.14 -10.50
C ASN A 76 9.09 -5.92 -9.65
N TYR A 77 8.88 -4.70 -10.16
CA TYR A 77 9.10 -3.47 -9.40
C TYR A 77 8.19 -3.35 -8.18
N LEU A 78 6.94 -3.80 -8.28
CA LEU A 78 6.05 -3.84 -7.12
C LEU A 78 6.59 -4.77 -6.02
N LEU A 79 7.14 -5.93 -6.37
CA LEU A 79 7.78 -6.82 -5.41
C LEU A 79 8.97 -6.17 -4.71
N ILE A 80 9.78 -5.39 -5.45
CA ILE A 80 10.89 -4.62 -4.86
C ILE A 80 10.38 -3.59 -3.86
N VAL A 81 9.35 -2.80 -4.21
CA VAL A 81 8.75 -1.82 -3.28
C VAL A 81 8.17 -2.51 -2.05
N LEU A 82 7.52 -3.66 -2.22
CA LEU A 82 6.97 -4.43 -1.11
C LEU A 82 8.07 -4.95 -0.18
N ALA A 83 9.15 -5.50 -0.75
CA ALA A 83 10.31 -5.97 0.01
C ALA A 83 10.98 -4.82 0.78
N LEU A 84 11.18 -3.66 0.13
CA LEU A 84 11.70 -2.45 0.79
C LEU A 84 10.78 -1.96 1.89
N SER A 85 9.46 -2.04 1.72
CA SER A 85 8.47 -1.65 2.72
C SER A 85 8.55 -2.56 3.95
N ILE A 86 8.61 -3.88 3.75
CA ILE A 86 8.80 -4.85 4.83
C ILE A 86 10.12 -4.60 5.56
N TYR A 87 11.21 -4.38 4.81
CA TYR A 87 12.52 -4.07 5.37
C TYR A 87 12.49 -2.78 6.22
N ALA A 88 11.87 -1.71 5.71
CA ALA A 88 11.76 -0.43 6.41
C ALA A 88 10.96 -0.55 7.71
N ILE A 89 9.89 -1.35 7.70
CA ILE A 89 9.12 -1.65 8.90
C ILE A 89 9.97 -2.43 9.90
N ILE A 90 10.57 -3.55 9.51
CA ILE A 90 11.32 -4.44 10.43
C ILE A 90 12.53 -3.74 11.05
N THR A 91 13.22 -2.90 10.27
CA THR A 91 14.42 -2.18 10.74
C THR A 91 14.07 -1.02 11.70
N SER A 92 12.82 -0.53 11.66
CA SER A 92 12.38 0.61 12.45
C SER A 92 11.66 0.16 13.71
N TRP A 93 12.39 0.01 14.82
CA TRP A 93 11.82 -0.45 16.09
C TRP A 93 10.64 0.39 16.58
N TRP A 94 10.74 1.72 16.44
CA TRP A 94 9.66 2.65 16.80
C TRP A 94 8.41 2.48 15.92
N LEU A 95 8.59 2.29 14.61
CA LEU A 95 7.49 2.12 13.67
C LEU A 95 6.79 0.77 13.90
N LEU A 96 7.54 -0.30 14.17
CA LEU A 96 6.98 -1.59 14.60
C LEU A 96 6.14 -1.46 15.86
N PHE A 97 6.67 -0.77 16.89
CA PHE A 97 5.91 -0.52 18.11
C PHE A 97 4.62 0.24 17.81
N THR A 98 4.66 1.27 16.96
CA THR A 98 3.48 2.03 16.55
C THR A 98 2.45 1.15 15.86
N ILE A 99 2.86 0.32 14.89
CA ILE A 99 1.94 -0.59 14.19
C ILE A 99 1.34 -1.58 15.20
N GLY A 100 2.16 -2.13 16.09
CA GLY A 100 1.70 -3.04 17.15
C GLY A 100 0.74 -2.36 18.12
N PHE A 101 1.01 -1.12 18.52
CA PHE A 101 0.13 -0.32 19.37
C PHE A 101 -1.21 -0.06 18.69
N ILE A 102 -1.21 0.31 17.40
CA ILE A 102 -2.41 0.61 16.60
C ILE A 102 -3.24 -0.66 16.38
N ALA A 103 -2.60 -1.76 15.98
CA ALA A 103 -3.30 -3.02 15.74
C ALA A 103 -3.80 -3.64 17.05
N GLY A 104 -2.94 -3.67 18.07
CA GLY A 104 -3.23 -4.25 19.38
C GLY A 104 -4.28 -3.44 20.15
N GLY A 105 -4.16 -2.12 20.19
CA GLY A 105 -5.16 -1.29 20.86
C GLY A 105 -6.51 -1.34 20.15
N PHE A 106 -6.56 -1.31 18.81
CA PHE A 106 -7.80 -1.51 18.07
C PHE A 106 -8.41 -2.90 18.35
N TYR A 107 -7.59 -3.95 18.43
CA TYR A 107 -8.01 -5.31 18.76
C TYR A 107 -8.59 -5.43 20.18
N VAL A 108 -8.00 -4.73 21.16
CA VAL A 108 -8.49 -4.69 22.54
C VAL A 108 -9.79 -3.91 22.61
N ILE A 109 -9.83 -2.71 22.02
CA ILE A 109 -11.00 -1.83 22.07
C ILE A 109 -12.21 -2.48 21.37
N SER A 110 -11.99 -3.19 20.27
CA SER A 110 -13.06 -3.92 19.57
C SER A 110 -13.66 -5.08 20.36
N ARG A 111 -13.03 -5.49 21.47
CA ARG A 111 -13.54 -6.51 22.40
C ARG A 111 -14.13 -5.92 23.69
N LEU A 112 -14.11 -4.61 23.86
CA LEU A 112 -14.72 -3.98 25.02
C LEU A 112 -16.23 -3.86 24.78
N ASP A 113 -17.00 -4.70 25.48
CA ASP A 113 -18.46 -4.64 25.46
C ASP A 113 -18.97 -3.59 26.46
N GLY A 114 -19.26 -2.39 25.95
CA GLY A 114 -19.95 -1.34 26.68
C GLY A 114 -19.09 -0.14 27.08
N PRO A 115 -19.71 0.87 27.74
CA PRO A 115 -19.02 2.09 28.14
C PRO A 115 -17.98 1.81 29.22
N VAL A 116 -16.77 2.34 29.04
CA VAL A 116 -15.66 2.16 29.98
C VAL A 116 -15.67 3.30 30.99
N THR A 117 -15.76 2.98 32.27
CA THR A 117 -15.67 3.99 33.34
C THR A 117 -14.22 4.15 33.78
N ILE A 118 -13.65 5.34 33.56
CA ILE A 118 -12.32 5.70 34.06
C ILE A 118 -12.53 6.71 35.19
N GLY A 119 -12.34 6.27 36.44
CA GLY A 119 -12.62 7.09 37.62
C GLY A 119 -14.11 7.41 37.74
N ASN A 120 -14.45 8.71 37.74
CA ASN A 120 -15.83 9.22 37.81
C ASN A 120 -16.47 9.50 36.43
N THR A 121 -15.76 9.26 35.32
CA THR A 121 -16.26 9.59 33.98
C THR A 121 -16.58 8.32 33.19
N VAL A 122 -17.79 8.26 32.65
CA VAL A 122 -18.25 7.19 31.75
C VAL A 122 -17.85 7.57 30.31
N LEU A 123 -16.92 6.83 29.70
CA LEU A 123 -16.57 7.01 28.30
C LEU A 123 -17.45 6.11 27.42
N SER A 124 -18.13 6.72 26.46
CA SER A 124 -18.79 5.98 25.39
C SER A 124 -17.76 5.29 24.48
N PRO A 125 -18.10 4.16 23.86
CA PRO A 125 -17.22 3.48 22.91
C PRO A 125 -16.71 4.39 21.78
N SER A 126 -17.57 5.27 21.26
CA SER A 126 -17.23 6.24 20.21
C SER A 126 -16.13 7.22 20.63
N SER A 127 -16.21 7.75 21.85
CA SER A 127 -15.20 8.66 22.40
C SER A 127 -13.87 7.94 22.62
N LEU A 128 -13.90 6.67 23.02
CA LEU A 128 -12.71 5.87 23.25
C LEU A 128 -11.97 5.59 21.93
N TYR A 129 -12.68 5.22 20.86
CA TYR A 129 -12.10 5.13 19.52
C TYR A 129 -11.56 6.46 19.01
N GLY A 130 -12.26 7.58 19.27
CA GLY A 130 -11.81 8.91 18.87
C GLY A 130 -10.51 9.32 19.55
N ILE A 131 -10.42 9.16 20.87
CA ILE A 131 -9.20 9.45 21.65
C ILE A 131 -8.06 8.54 21.20
N TYR A 132 -8.34 7.25 21.02
CA TYR A 132 -7.35 6.28 20.59
C TYR A 132 -6.82 6.56 19.17
N ALA A 133 -7.70 6.93 18.24
CA ALA A 133 -7.31 7.34 16.90
C ALA A 133 -6.45 8.60 16.93
N GLY A 134 -6.82 9.60 17.74
CA GLY A 134 -6.01 10.81 17.95
C GLY A 134 -4.61 10.51 18.50
N ALA A 135 -4.53 9.69 19.55
CA ALA A 135 -3.25 9.24 20.10
C ALA A 135 -2.42 8.45 19.08
N SER A 136 -3.06 7.57 18.31
CA SER A 136 -2.44 6.78 17.25
C SER A 136 -1.83 7.67 16.16
N ILE A 137 -2.54 8.71 15.71
CA ILE A 137 -2.03 9.65 14.71
C ILE A 137 -0.79 10.39 15.25
N ILE A 138 -0.86 10.91 16.48
CA ILE A 138 0.28 11.59 17.11
C ILE A 138 1.48 10.65 17.17
N LEU A 139 1.27 9.42 17.65
CA LEU A 139 2.32 8.41 17.74
C LEU A 139 2.90 8.09 16.37
N LEU A 140 2.07 8.00 15.33
CA LEU A 140 2.49 7.74 13.95
C LEU A 140 3.37 8.88 13.39
N LEU A 141 3.06 10.14 13.71
CA LEU A 141 3.90 11.29 13.34
C LEU A 141 5.29 11.23 13.99
N PHE A 142 5.39 10.80 15.26
CA PHE A 142 6.66 10.69 15.98
C PHE A 142 7.42 9.38 15.71
N SER A 143 6.74 8.35 15.19
CA SER A 143 7.31 7.02 14.98
C SER A 143 8.38 6.92 13.89
N GLY A 144 8.58 8.00 13.12
CA GLY A 144 9.42 7.99 11.93
C GLY A 144 8.73 7.41 10.69
N ALA A 145 7.42 7.15 10.73
CA ALA A 145 6.64 6.66 9.58
C ALA A 145 6.84 7.51 8.32
N THR A 146 6.83 8.85 8.45
CA THR A 146 7.10 9.76 7.33
C THR A 146 8.50 9.54 6.75
N GLY A 147 9.51 9.40 7.62
CA GLY A 147 10.89 9.13 7.20
C GLY A 147 11.01 7.77 6.49
N ALA A 148 10.34 6.74 6.99
CA ALA A 148 10.29 5.43 6.35
C ALA A 148 9.66 5.49 4.95
N ILE A 149 8.57 6.24 4.78
CA ILE A 149 7.94 6.45 3.46
C ILE A 149 8.92 7.13 2.50
N PHE A 150 9.55 8.23 2.91
CA PHE A 150 10.55 8.90 2.08
C PHE A 150 11.74 8.01 1.74
N TRP A 151 12.19 7.20 2.69
CA TRP A 151 13.26 6.23 2.47
C TRP A 151 12.86 5.17 1.44
N ILE A 152 11.66 4.59 1.56
CA ILE A 152 11.13 3.61 0.61
C ILE A 152 11.04 4.23 -0.78
N ILE A 153 10.47 5.44 -0.90
CA ILE A 153 10.34 6.13 -2.18
C ILE A 153 11.71 6.41 -2.80
N GLY A 154 12.67 6.92 -2.02
CA GLY A 154 14.02 7.23 -2.50
C GLY A 154 14.79 5.98 -2.93
N ALA A 155 14.79 4.93 -2.09
CA ALA A 155 15.44 3.67 -2.41
C ALA A 155 14.80 2.98 -3.62
N ALA A 156 13.47 2.96 -3.68
CA ALA A 156 12.73 2.42 -4.81
C ALA A 156 13.02 3.22 -6.09
N ALA A 157 13.03 4.55 -6.05
CA ALA A 157 13.35 5.38 -7.20
C ALA A 157 14.75 5.07 -7.75
N ILE A 158 15.75 4.96 -6.89
CA ILE A 158 17.13 4.64 -7.32
C ILE A 158 17.20 3.24 -7.93
N LEU A 159 16.63 2.23 -7.26
CA LEU A 159 16.70 0.84 -7.74
C LEU A 159 15.89 0.61 -9.02
N ILE A 160 14.66 1.12 -9.07
CA ILE A 160 13.73 0.92 -10.19
C ILE A 160 14.17 1.74 -11.40
N LEU A 161 14.41 3.04 -11.24
CA LEU A 161 14.81 3.90 -12.36
C LEU A 161 16.21 3.57 -12.85
N GLY A 162 17.12 3.19 -11.94
CA GLY A 162 18.45 2.69 -12.30
C GLY A 162 18.36 1.42 -13.13
N HIS A 163 17.58 0.42 -12.67
CA HIS A 163 17.37 -0.80 -13.43
C HIS A 163 16.70 -0.54 -14.79
N ALA A 164 15.64 0.27 -14.81
CA ALA A 164 14.90 0.61 -16.01
C ALA A 164 15.74 1.42 -17.02
N ALA A 165 16.75 2.18 -16.58
CA ALA A 165 17.65 2.92 -17.48
C ALA A 165 18.71 2.02 -18.13
N ILE A 166 19.12 0.93 -17.47
CA ILE A 166 20.24 0.08 -17.90
C ILE A 166 19.79 -1.04 -18.84
N ILE A 167 18.56 -1.56 -18.68
CA ILE A 167 18.05 -2.64 -19.51
C ILE A 167 17.56 -2.12 -20.86
N GLU A 168 18.07 -2.71 -21.94
CA GLU A 168 17.56 -2.45 -23.28
C GLU A 168 16.17 -3.04 -23.49
N PRO A 169 15.24 -2.31 -24.16
CA PRO A 169 13.96 -2.87 -24.57
C PRO A 169 14.19 -4.10 -25.46
N GLY A 170 13.35 -5.12 -25.34
CA GLY A 170 13.39 -6.27 -26.24
C GLY A 170 12.91 -5.88 -27.65
N LEU A 171 12.99 -6.81 -28.61
CA LEU A 171 12.53 -6.59 -29.99
C LEU A 171 11.07 -6.09 -30.07
N GLU A 172 10.23 -6.54 -29.14
CA GLU A 172 8.84 -6.09 -28.96
C GLU A 172 8.71 -4.58 -28.62
N GLY A 173 9.70 -4.00 -27.95
CA GLY A 173 9.81 -2.56 -27.73
C GLY A 173 10.22 -1.80 -28.99
N GLU A 174 11.05 -2.39 -29.85
CA GLU A 174 11.48 -1.80 -31.12
C GLU A 174 10.32 -1.72 -32.12
N PHE A 175 9.50 -2.77 -32.23
CA PHE A 175 8.27 -2.75 -33.03
C PHE A 175 7.20 -1.78 -32.49
N SER A 176 7.14 -1.59 -31.16
CA SER A 176 6.23 -0.62 -30.54
C SER A 176 6.66 0.83 -30.80
N ALA A 177 7.97 1.07 -30.95
CA ALA A 177 8.52 2.37 -31.32
C ALA A 177 8.34 2.68 -32.82
N ASP A 178 8.54 1.68 -33.69
CA ASP A 178 8.37 1.81 -35.15
C ASP A 178 6.90 1.87 -35.61
N GLY A 179 5.94 1.38 -34.81
CA GLY A 179 4.51 1.48 -35.11
C GLY A 179 3.88 2.87 -34.83
N GLN A 180 4.68 3.84 -34.39
CA GLN A 180 4.25 5.22 -34.07
C GLN A 180 4.77 6.27 -35.06
N VAL A 181 5.36 5.86 -36.20
CA VAL A 181 5.73 6.77 -37.31
C VAL A 181 4.69 6.76 -38.44
#